data_AF-A0A4U8SGS2-F1
#
_entry.id   AF-A0A4U8SGS2-F1
#
_cell.length_a   1.000
_cell.length_b   1.000
_cell.length_c   1.000
_cell.angle_alpha   90.00
_cell.angle_beta   90.00
_cell.angle_gamma   90.00
#
_symmetry.space_group_name_H-M   'P 1'
#
loop_
_entity.id
_entity.type
_entity.pdbx_description
1 polymer ?
#
loop_
_entity_poly.entity_id
_entity_poly.type
_entity_poly.pdbx_seq_one_letter_code
_entity_poly.pdbx_strand_id
1 'polypeptide(L)'
;MNTINTNTQNYYSVPISDTNAVEQVKTKDMPQQQAQTDAKIIGSLNGDTNQTATLQKALENANLSSLAQEVKKLNTDLEVNWSAVVDPGGKIYARTYVESLVKQYETVENSIKEYYAAAHKDNLAQGSKADAMNYLALKYTKLGQEMGSPHYRADMSAQERQMALMQERALLLGGHVTLADPFALAASGGILNGETVESIAKQAAQDKINALITEYQKSKGIEATNALDMRI
;
A
#
# COMPACT_ATOMS: atom_id res chain seq x y z
N MET A 1 56.82 10.95 7.43
CA MET A 1 55.78 10.50 8.38
C MET A 1 54.86 11.67 8.63
N ASN A 2 53.68 11.69 8.01
CA ASN A 2 52.63 12.68 8.29
C ASN A 2 51.33 11.91 8.50
N THR A 3 50.82 11.99 9.73
CA THR A 3 49.63 11.29 10.23
C THR A 3 48.38 12.02 9.72
N ILE A 4 47.56 11.34 8.94
CA ILE A 4 46.25 11.84 8.50
C ILE A 4 45.20 11.40 9.54
N ASN A 5 44.61 12.37 10.22
CA ASN A 5 43.43 12.21 11.07
C ASN A 5 42.22 11.86 10.19
N THR A 6 41.74 10.62 10.25
CA THR A 6 40.46 10.22 9.65
C THR A 6 39.33 10.42 10.66
N ASN A 7 38.59 11.52 10.51
CA ASN A 7 37.37 11.77 11.26
C ASN A 7 36.21 11.10 10.51
N THR A 8 35.96 9.82 10.78
CA THR A 8 34.79 9.08 10.28
C THR A 8 33.58 9.41 11.16
N GLN A 9 32.72 10.30 10.69
CA GLN A 9 31.41 10.54 11.30
C GLN A 9 30.46 9.39 10.93
N ASN A 10 30.19 8.54 11.92
CA ASN A 10 29.14 7.54 11.92
C ASN A 10 27.79 8.23 12.08
N TYR A 11 26.86 8.04 11.14
CA TYR A 11 25.45 8.36 11.36
C TYR A 11 24.65 7.06 11.58
N TYR A 12 24.36 6.77 12.85
CA TYR A 12 23.36 5.79 13.27
C TYR A 12 22.01 6.49 13.49
N SER A 13 20.97 5.87 12.94
CA SER A 13 19.63 5.60 13.49
C SER A 13 19.09 6.49 14.62
N VAL A 14 17.96 7.16 14.39
CA VAL A 14 17.12 7.74 15.43
C VAL A 14 16.20 6.64 16.01
N PRO A 15 16.16 6.43 17.34
CA PRO A 15 15.20 5.53 17.97
C PRO A 15 13.82 6.17 18.11
N ILE A 16 12.78 5.42 17.79
CA ILE A 16 11.38 5.79 18.03
C ILE A 16 11.07 5.46 19.50
N SER A 17 10.75 6.46 20.30
CA SER A 17 10.31 6.30 21.68
C SER A 17 8.79 6.09 21.73
N ASP A 18 8.39 4.93 22.23
CA ASP A 18 7.03 4.64 22.69
C ASP A 18 6.71 5.45 23.95
N THR A 19 5.62 6.21 23.95
CA THR A 19 4.93 6.60 25.18
C THR A 19 3.42 6.56 24.97
N ASN A 20 2.82 5.50 25.52
CA ASN A 20 1.42 5.43 25.92
C ASN A 20 1.17 6.41 27.08
N ALA A 21 0.12 7.21 27.00
CA ALA A 21 -0.47 7.90 28.14
C ALA A 21 -1.94 7.50 28.25
N VAL A 22 -2.20 6.56 29.16
CA VAL A 22 -3.52 6.18 29.66
C VAL A 22 -3.81 7.08 30.85
N GLU A 23 -4.79 7.99 30.74
CA GLU A 23 -5.28 8.75 31.87
C GLU A 23 -6.47 8.01 32.50
N GLN A 24 -6.25 7.52 33.72
CA GLN A 24 -7.26 6.93 34.59
C GLN A 24 -8.02 8.02 35.33
N VAL A 25 -9.36 7.99 35.30
CA VAL A 25 -10.20 8.78 36.22
C VAL A 25 -11.06 7.84 37.07
N LYS A 26 -11.00 8.14 38.38
CA LYS A 26 -11.52 7.46 39.56
C LYS A 26 -13.01 7.13 39.53
N THR A 27 -13.34 5.93 39.98
CA THR A 27 -14.68 5.48 40.40
C THR A 27 -15.07 6.11 41.74
N LYS A 28 -16.31 6.62 41.84
CA LYS A 28 -17.02 6.86 43.10
C LYS A 28 -18.48 6.43 42.95
N ASP A 29 -19.04 5.93 44.04
CA ASP A 29 -20.16 4.99 44.11
C ASP A 29 -21.53 5.44 43.56
N MET A 30 -22.25 4.38 43.21
CA MET A 30 -23.60 4.19 42.65
C MET A 30 -24.75 4.91 43.37
N PRO A 31 -25.88 5.14 42.67
CA PRO A 31 -27.13 4.54 43.14
C PRO A 31 -27.78 3.66 42.06
N GLN A 32 -28.29 2.50 42.48
CA GLN A 32 -29.05 1.59 41.63
C GLN A 32 -30.34 2.25 41.15
N GLN A 33 -30.53 2.32 39.84
CA GLN A 33 -31.86 2.40 39.23
C GLN A 33 -31.96 1.31 38.16
N GLN A 34 -32.86 0.37 38.41
CA GLN A 34 -33.38 -0.53 37.40
C GLN A 34 -34.08 0.30 36.31
N ALA A 35 -33.61 0.20 35.07
CA ALA A 35 -34.40 0.51 33.88
C ALA A 35 -33.84 -0.24 32.68
N GLN A 36 -34.76 -0.83 31.92
CA GLN A 36 -34.55 -1.70 30.77
C GLN A 36 -33.51 -1.15 29.79
N THR A 37 -32.49 -1.95 29.46
CA THR A 37 -31.60 -1.64 28.35
C THR A 37 -32.21 -2.21 27.08
N ASP A 38 -32.79 -1.32 26.28
CA ASP A 38 -33.16 -1.55 24.89
C ASP A 38 -31.95 -2.09 24.12
N ALA A 39 -32.14 -3.24 23.45
CA ALA A 39 -31.17 -3.77 22.52
C ALA A 39 -31.05 -2.80 21.33
N LYS A 40 -30.01 -1.96 21.35
CA LYS A 40 -29.67 -1.08 20.23
C LYS A 40 -29.21 -1.94 19.06
N ILE A 41 -30.08 -2.11 18.06
CA ILE A 41 -29.72 -2.70 16.77
C ILE A 41 -28.70 -1.77 16.11
N ILE A 42 -27.42 -2.16 16.15
CA ILE A 42 -26.36 -1.50 15.38
C ILE A 42 -26.34 -2.16 14.01
N GLY A 43 -27.22 -1.70 13.15
CA GLY A 43 -27.20 -1.92 11.71
C GLY A 43 -27.84 -0.69 11.11
N SER A 44 -27.14 -0.04 10.17
CA SER A 44 -27.67 1.13 9.46
C SER A 44 -28.86 0.69 8.63
N LEU A 45 -30.04 0.63 9.26
CA LEU A 45 -31.30 0.68 8.54
C LEU A 45 -31.35 2.10 7.98
N ASN A 46 -31.14 2.26 6.68
CA ASN A 46 -31.62 3.43 5.93
C ASN A 46 -33.16 3.42 5.87
N GLY A 47 -33.81 3.09 6.99
CA GLY A 47 -35.24 2.91 7.09
C GLY A 47 -35.88 4.27 7.22
N ASP A 48 -36.67 4.62 6.20
CA ASP A 48 -37.77 5.57 6.27
C ASP A 48 -38.39 5.53 7.70
N THR A 49 -38.54 6.70 8.33
CA THR A 49 -39.01 6.85 9.72
C THR A 49 -40.35 6.14 9.98
N ASN A 50 -41.09 5.82 8.93
CA ASN A 50 -42.32 5.02 8.99
C ASN A 50 -42.08 3.52 9.26
N GLN A 51 -40.98 2.93 8.79
CA GLN A 51 -40.66 1.51 8.98
C GLN A 51 -40.22 1.21 10.41
N THR A 52 -39.38 2.09 10.98
CA THR A 52 -38.93 1.98 12.38
C THR A 52 -40.09 2.14 13.36
N ALA A 53 -41.01 3.07 13.11
CA ALA A 53 -42.23 3.23 13.91
C ALA A 53 -43.16 2.00 13.84
N THR A 54 -43.24 1.34 12.68
CA THR A 54 -44.09 0.15 12.47
C THR A 54 -43.53 -1.07 13.20
N LEU A 55 -42.21 -1.28 13.15
CA LEU A 55 -41.52 -2.34 13.91
C LEU A 55 -41.67 -2.15 15.41
N GLN A 56 -41.49 -0.93 15.90
CA GLN A 56 -41.63 -0.59 17.30
C GLN A 56 -43.07 -0.86 17.79
N LYS A 57 -44.07 -0.46 17.02
CA LYS A 57 -45.49 -0.71 17.33
C LYS A 57 -45.85 -2.21 17.27
N ALA A 58 -45.23 -2.99 16.38
CA ALA A 58 -45.43 -4.44 16.31
C ALA A 58 -44.79 -5.17 17.50
N LEU A 59 -43.65 -4.68 17.97
CA LEU A 59 -42.95 -5.18 19.15
C LEU A 59 -43.71 -4.87 20.45
N GLU A 60 -44.22 -3.64 20.58
CA GLU A 60 -45.03 -3.19 21.72
C GLU A 60 -46.35 -3.95 21.86
N ASN A 61 -46.98 -4.34 20.73
CA ASN A 61 -48.23 -5.09 20.73
C ASN A 61 -48.05 -6.62 20.85
N ALA A 62 -46.82 -7.10 21.09
CA ALA A 62 -46.45 -8.52 21.13
C ALA A 62 -46.97 -9.37 19.94
N ASN A 63 -47.23 -8.72 18.80
CA ASN A 63 -47.76 -9.37 17.61
C ASN A 63 -46.59 -9.95 16.81
N LEU A 64 -46.09 -11.08 17.28
CA LEU A 64 -44.98 -11.84 16.69
C LEU A 64 -45.19 -12.15 15.20
N SER A 65 -46.44 -12.33 14.75
CA SER A 65 -46.75 -12.58 13.35
C SER A 65 -46.56 -11.33 12.48
N SER A 66 -47.04 -10.17 12.95
CA SER A 66 -46.84 -8.90 12.24
C SER A 66 -45.37 -8.48 12.26
N LEU A 67 -44.67 -8.70 13.37
CA LEU A 67 -43.22 -8.46 13.45
C LEU A 67 -42.46 -9.38 12.48
N ALA A 68 -42.79 -10.67 12.42
CA ALA A 68 -42.15 -11.60 11.49
C ALA A 68 -42.42 -11.24 10.01
N GLN A 69 -43.63 -10.77 9.68
CA GLN A 69 -43.95 -10.31 8.34
C GLN A 69 -43.18 -9.03 7.97
N GLU A 70 -43.06 -8.08 8.90
CA GLU A 70 -42.36 -6.83 8.65
C GLU A 70 -40.84 -7.03 8.57
N VAL A 71 -40.27 -7.86 9.44
CA VAL A 71 -38.88 -8.30 9.35
C VAL A 71 -38.63 -9.03 8.03
N LYS A 72 -39.58 -9.87 7.57
CA LYS A 72 -39.46 -10.55 6.28
C LYS A 72 -39.48 -9.57 5.10
N LYS A 73 -40.30 -8.52 5.14
CA LYS A 73 -40.32 -7.45 4.13
C LYS A 73 -39.03 -6.63 4.14
N LEU A 74 -38.54 -6.26 5.31
CA LEU A 74 -37.26 -5.55 5.46
C LEU A 74 -36.08 -6.40 4.98
N ASN A 75 -36.13 -7.71 5.22
CA ASN A 75 -35.11 -8.63 4.72
C ASN A 75 -35.16 -8.82 3.20
N THR A 76 -36.30 -8.56 2.54
CA THR A 76 -36.39 -8.54 1.07
C THR A 76 -35.99 -7.20 0.47
N ASP A 77 -36.04 -6.11 1.24
CA ASP A 77 -35.71 -4.75 0.79
C ASP A 77 -34.25 -4.34 1.06
N LEU A 78 -33.48 -5.14 1.81
CA LEU A 78 -32.06 -4.89 2.02
C LEU A 78 -31.26 -5.22 0.76
N GLU A 79 -30.61 -4.21 0.17
CA GLU A 79 -29.69 -4.39 -0.93
C GLU A 79 -28.56 -5.36 -0.52
N VAL A 80 -28.37 -6.42 -1.32
CA VAL A 80 -27.33 -7.41 -1.05
C VAL A 80 -25.97 -6.76 -1.27
N ASN A 81 -25.15 -6.68 -0.22
CA ASN A 81 -23.74 -6.33 -0.36
C ASN A 81 -22.99 -7.49 -1.04
N TRP A 82 -23.00 -7.50 -2.38
CA TRP A 82 -22.37 -8.54 -3.18
C TRP A 82 -20.87 -8.69 -2.91
N SER A 83 -20.18 -7.60 -2.57
CA SER A 83 -18.76 -7.63 -2.18
C SER A 83 -18.56 -8.43 -0.90
N ALA A 84 -19.42 -8.25 0.11
CA ALA A 84 -19.37 -9.04 1.34
C ALA A 84 -19.81 -10.50 1.15
N VAL A 85 -20.56 -10.81 0.10
CA VAL A 85 -20.90 -12.20 -0.28
C VAL A 85 -19.68 -12.92 -0.87
N VAL A 86 -18.94 -12.26 -1.76
CA VAL A 86 -17.79 -12.88 -2.46
C VAL A 86 -16.47 -12.75 -1.70
N ASP A 87 -16.35 -11.78 -0.79
CA ASP A 87 -15.19 -11.59 0.09
C ASP A 87 -15.61 -11.18 1.51
N PRO A 88 -16.23 -12.08 2.31
CA PRO A 88 -16.76 -11.78 3.65
C PRO A 88 -15.74 -11.25 4.67
N GLY A 89 -14.44 -11.34 4.37
CA GLY A 89 -13.36 -10.86 5.23
C GLY A 89 -12.44 -9.83 4.58
N GLY A 90 -12.76 -9.34 3.38
CA GLY A 90 -11.92 -8.38 2.64
C GLY A 90 -10.53 -8.89 2.25
N LYS A 91 -10.27 -10.20 2.38
CA LYS A 91 -8.94 -10.78 2.20
C LYS A 91 -8.56 -10.84 0.73
N ILE A 92 -9.53 -11.05 -0.17
CA ILE A 92 -9.29 -11.09 -1.61
C ILE A 92 -8.96 -9.68 -2.09
N TYR A 93 -9.73 -8.68 -1.67
CA TYR A 93 -9.45 -7.28 -1.98
C TYR A 93 -8.05 -6.88 -1.47
N ALA A 94 -7.79 -7.07 -0.18
CA ALA A 94 -6.52 -6.67 0.45
C ALA A 94 -5.32 -7.37 -0.21
N ARG A 95 -5.44 -8.66 -0.52
CA ARG A 95 -4.37 -9.40 -1.21
C ARG A 95 -4.13 -8.85 -2.62
N THR A 96 -5.18 -8.69 -3.41
CA THR A 96 -5.06 -8.20 -4.81
C THR A 96 -4.47 -6.80 -4.84
N TYR A 97 -4.88 -5.96 -3.91
CA TYR A 97 -4.34 -4.61 -3.72
C TYR A 97 -2.83 -4.65 -3.46
N VAL A 98 -2.37 -5.42 -2.46
CA VAL A 98 -0.94 -5.55 -2.14
C VAL A 98 -0.15 -6.18 -3.28
N GLU A 99 -0.67 -7.22 -3.93
CA GLU A 99 -0.03 -7.85 -5.10
C GLU A 99 0.15 -6.84 -6.25
N SER A 100 -0.83 -5.96 -6.48
CA SER A 100 -0.73 -4.89 -7.47
C SER A 100 0.30 -3.82 -7.10
N LEU A 101 0.44 -3.47 -5.81
CA LEU A 101 1.50 -2.57 -5.36
C LEU A 101 2.88 -3.19 -5.58
N VAL A 102 3.09 -4.41 -5.09
CA VAL A 102 4.35 -5.14 -5.22
C VAL A 102 4.80 -5.23 -6.67
N LYS A 103 3.89 -5.64 -7.57
CA LYS A 103 4.19 -5.76 -9.00
C LYS A 103 4.66 -4.44 -9.63
N GLN A 104 4.07 -3.32 -9.24
CA GLN A 104 4.46 -2.00 -9.75
C GLN A 104 5.85 -1.61 -9.27
N TYR A 105 6.17 -1.80 -7.99
CA TYR A 105 7.50 -1.51 -7.46
C TYR A 105 8.57 -2.46 -7.98
N GLU A 106 8.26 -3.75 -8.17
CA GLU A 106 9.15 -4.72 -8.82
C GLU A 106 9.44 -4.34 -10.27
N THR A 107 8.44 -3.85 -11.00
CA THR A 107 8.63 -3.37 -12.38
C THR A 107 9.64 -2.22 -12.42
N VAL A 108 9.50 -1.24 -11.51
CA VAL A 108 10.45 -0.12 -11.39
C VAL A 108 11.84 -0.62 -10.99
N GLU A 109 11.93 -1.49 -9.99
CA GLU A 109 13.20 -2.06 -9.55
C GLU A 109 13.92 -2.77 -10.70
N ASN A 110 13.19 -3.55 -11.50
CA ASN A 110 13.73 -4.26 -12.65
C ASN A 110 14.21 -3.30 -13.74
N SER A 111 13.43 -2.26 -14.08
CA SER A 111 13.86 -1.24 -15.05
C SER A 111 15.16 -0.55 -14.62
N ILE A 112 15.32 -0.26 -13.32
CA ILE A 112 16.54 0.33 -12.77
C ILE A 112 17.71 -0.65 -12.84
N LYS A 113 17.50 -1.92 -12.45
CA LYS A 113 18.53 -2.97 -12.55
C LYS A 113 18.98 -3.18 -14.00
N GLU A 114 18.05 -3.19 -14.95
CA GLU A 114 18.33 -3.32 -16.38
C GLU A 114 19.14 -2.12 -16.89
N TYR A 115 18.78 -0.90 -16.51
CA TYR A 115 19.52 0.31 -16.88
C TYR A 115 20.99 0.25 -16.46
N TYR A 116 21.27 -0.21 -15.23
CA TYR A 116 22.65 -0.31 -14.72
C TYR A 116 23.34 -1.64 -15.05
N ALA A 117 22.68 -2.61 -15.70
CA ALA A 117 23.20 -3.97 -15.87
C ALA A 117 24.57 -4.01 -16.58
N ALA A 118 24.73 -3.22 -17.64
CA ALA A 118 25.99 -3.16 -18.40
C ALA A 118 27.12 -2.54 -17.56
N ALA A 119 26.85 -1.43 -16.87
CA ALA A 119 27.82 -0.75 -16.02
C ALA A 119 28.22 -1.62 -14.82
N HIS A 120 27.25 -2.33 -14.22
CA HIS A 120 27.48 -3.27 -13.15
C HIS A 120 28.37 -4.44 -13.60
N LYS A 121 28.10 -5.01 -14.78
CA LYS A 121 28.95 -6.06 -15.38
C LYS A 121 30.40 -5.59 -15.60
N ASP A 122 30.58 -4.35 -16.07
CA ASP A 122 31.92 -3.74 -16.23
C ASP A 122 32.66 -3.61 -14.89
N ASN A 123 31.96 -3.22 -13.82
CA ASN A 123 32.57 -3.16 -12.48
C ASN A 123 32.97 -4.53 -11.94
N LEU A 124 32.14 -5.56 -12.16
CA LEU A 124 32.45 -6.93 -11.75
C LEU A 124 33.66 -7.50 -12.49
N ALA A 125 33.97 -6.99 -13.69
CA ALA A 125 35.13 -7.42 -14.47
C ALA A 125 36.48 -6.93 -13.89
N GLN A 126 36.47 -6.01 -12.93
CA GLN A 126 37.69 -5.42 -12.36
C GLN A 126 38.44 -6.34 -11.40
N GLY A 127 37.86 -7.48 -11.04
CA GLY A 127 38.49 -8.46 -10.14
C GLY A 127 37.82 -8.47 -8.76
N SER A 128 38.58 -8.15 -7.71
CA SER A 128 38.05 -8.25 -6.36
C SER A 128 36.98 -7.19 -6.08
N LYS A 129 36.19 -7.40 -5.03
CA LYS A 129 35.23 -6.40 -4.56
C LYS A 129 35.89 -5.05 -4.22
N ALA A 130 37.13 -5.09 -3.71
CA ALA A 130 37.89 -3.87 -3.44
C ALA A 130 38.28 -3.14 -4.73
N ASP A 131 38.71 -3.88 -5.76
CA ASP A 131 39.05 -3.32 -7.07
C ASP A 131 37.83 -2.69 -7.73
N ALA A 132 36.69 -3.37 -7.70
CA ALA A 132 35.42 -2.84 -8.21
C ALA A 132 34.98 -1.57 -7.46
N MET A 133 35.16 -1.52 -6.14
CA MET A 133 34.85 -0.32 -5.34
C MET A 133 35.79 0.86 -5.65
N ASN A 134 37.08 0.58 -5.88
CA ASN A 134 38.05 1.60 -6.31
C ASN A 134 37.69 2.11 -7.71
N TYR A 135 37.34 1.21 -8.63
CA TYR A 135 36.92 1.55 -9.98
C TYR A 135 35.65 2.43 -9.99
N LEU A 136 34.67 2.14 -9.13
CA LEU A 136 33.51 3.01 -8.93
C LEU A 136 33.90 4.43 -8.47
N ALA A 137 34.88 4.55 -7.57
CA ALA A 137 35.39 5.86 -7.14
C ALA A 137 36.06 6.61 -8.31
N LEU A 138 36.81 5.92 -9.16
CA LEU A 138 37.45 6.47 -10.36
C LEU A 138 36.44 6.89 -11.45
N LYS A 139 35.28 6.23 -11.52
CA LYS A 139 34.21 6.56 -12.49
C LYS A 139 33.39 7.77 -12.09
N TYR A 140 32.99 7.86 -10.82
CA TYR A 140 31.89 8.75 -10.42
C TYR A 140 32.26 9.86 -9.45
N THR A 141 33.43 9.84 -8.83
CA THR A 141 33.77 10.79 -7.76
C THR A 141 34.81 11.83 -8.20
N LYS A 142 34.96 12.87 -7.38
CA LYS A 142 36.00 13.90 -7.53
C LYS A 142 37.41 13.32 -7.63
N LEU A 143 37.67 12.19 -6.96
CA LEU A 143 38.96 11.48 -7.06
C LEU A 143 39.26 11.08 -8.51
N GLY A 144 38.30 10.49 -9.21
CA GLY A 144 38.44 10.13 -10.61
C GLY A 144 38.73 11.34 -11.50
N GLN A 145 38.02 12.44 -11.26
CA GLN A 145 38.23 13.70 -11.97
C GLN A 145 39.63 14.27 -11.75
N GLU A 146 40.06 14.39 -10.49
CA GLU A 146 41.34 15.01 -10.11
C GLU A 146 42.55 14.18 -10.56
N MET A 147 42.42 12.85 -10.58
CA MET A 147 43.47 11.96 -11.08
C MET A 147 43.47 11.81 -12.60
N GLY A 148 42.58 12.48 -13.33
CA GLY A 148 42.46 12.34 -14.78
C GLY A 148 42.13 10.91 -15.20
N SER A 149 41.29 10.22 -14.42
CA SER A 149 40.88 8.85 -14.71
C SER A 149 40.24 8.77 -16.10
N PRO A 150 40.70 7.86 -16.99
CA PRO A 150 40.07 7.68 -18.31
C PRO A 150 38.65 7.11 -18.21
N HIS A 151 38.25 6.62 -17.03
CA HIS A 151 36.91 6.10 -16.76
C HIS A 151 35.97 7.13 -16.14
N TYR A 152 36.47 8.33 -15.82
CA TYR A 152 35.63 9.35 -15.21
C TYR A 152 34.48 9.72 -16.15
N ARG A 153 33.25 9.59 -15.66
CA ARG A 153 32.00 9.83 -16.41
C ARG A 153 31.70 11.32 -16.53
N ALA A 154 32.56 12.03 -17.26
CA ALA A 154 32.41 13.46 -17.52
C ALA A 154 31.19 13.80 -18.38
N ASP A 155 30.65 12.81 -19.10
CA ASP A 155 29.43 12.89 -19.89
C ASP A 155 28.15 12.98 -19.04
N MET A 156 28.19 12.51 -17.79
CA MET A 156 27.07 12.57 -16.85
C MET A 156 27.03 13.90 -16.09
N SER A 157 25.85 14.31 -15.62
CA SER A 157 25.77 15.40 -14.63
C SER A 157 26.36 14.98 -13.27
N ALA A 158 26.63 15.93 -12.37
CA ALA A 158 27.12 15.60 -11.03
C ALA A 158 26.11 14.77 -10.23
N GLN A 159 24.82 15.10 -10.35
CA GLN A 159 23.71 14.39 -9.73
C GLN A 159 23.55 12.98 -10.30
N GLU A 160 23.69 12.83 -11.61
CA GLU A 160 23.63 11.54 -12.29
C GLU A 160 24.78 10.64 -11.89
N ARG A 161 26.02 11.16 -11.81
CA ARG A 161 27.16 10.40 -11.29
C ARG A 161 26.94 9.93 -9.85
N GLN A 162 26.36 10.78 -9.00
CA GLN A 162 26.05 10.42 -7.62
C GLN A 162 25.00 9.30 -7.55
N MET A 163 23.94 9.39 -8.36
CA MET A 163 22.91 8.35 -8.45
C MET A 163 23.50 7.04 -8.96
N ALA A 164 24.25 7.07 -10.07
CA ALA A 164 24.93 5.91 -10.62
C ALA A 164 25.88 5.24 -9.62
N LEU A 165 26.67 6.05 -8.89
CA LEU A 165 27.53 5.55 -7.81
C LEU A 165 26.72 4.83 -6.73
N MET A 166 25.58 5.37 -6.31
CA MET A 166 24.74 4.76 -5.29
C MET A 166 24.15 3.42 -5.76
N GLN A 167 23.61 3.39 -6.99
CA GLN A 167 22.97 2.22 -7.57
C GLN A 167 23.97 1.10 -7.84
N GLU A 168 25.09 1.40 -8.50
CA GLU A 168 26.11 0.39 -8.80
C GLU A 168 26.81 -0.12 -7.52
N ARG A 169 26.95 0.72 -6.49
CA ARG A 169 27.37 0.25 -5.15
C ARG A 169 26.36 -0.70 -4.55
N ALA A 170 25.06 -0.36 -4.56
CA ALA A 170 24.03 -1.24 -4.03
C ALA A 170 24.10 -2.62 -4.70
N LEU A 171 24.16 -2.66 -6.04
CA LEU A 171 24.30 -3.91 -6.80
C LEU A 171 25.59 -4.68 -6.44
N LEU A 172 26.74 -4.00 -6.36
CA LEU A 172 28.02 -4.62 -6.02
C LEU A 172 28.07 -5.19 -4.58
N LEU A 173 27.32 -4.58 -3.66
CA LEU A 173 27.25 -5.02 -2.27
C LEU A 173 26.12 -6.03 -2.02
N GLY A 174 25.30 -6.35 -3.02
CA GLY A 174 24.11 -7.20 -2.87
C GLY A 174 22.94 -6.53 -2.14
N GLY A 175 22.90 -5.20 -2.14
CA GLY A 175 21.81 -4.40 -1.56
C GLY A 175 20.70 -4.07 -2.57
N HIS A 176 19.76 -3.26 -2.13
CA HIS A 176 18.61 -2.82 -2.93
C HIS A 176 18.91 -1.51 -3.68
N VAL A 177 18.44 -1.41 -4.91
CA VAL A 177 18.47 -0.17 -5.69
C VAL A 177 17.44 0.82 -5.16
N THR A 178 17.74 2.12 -5.28
CA THR A 178 16.77 3.17 -4.96
C THR A 178 15.75 3.28 -6.08
N LEU A 179 14.46 3.24 -5.76
CA LEU A 179 13.37 3.31 -6.74
C LEU A 179 13.11 4.72 -7.29
N ALA A 180 13.66 5.75 -6.65
CA ALA A 180 13.54 7.16 -7.04
C ALA A 180 14.72 7.61 -7.91
N ASP A 181 15.04 6.85 -8.96
CA ASP A 181 16.11 7.18 -9.91
C ASP A 181 15.54 7.87 -11.15
N PRO A 182 15.67 9.20 -11.28
CA PRO A 182 15.11 9.93 -12.40
C PRO A 182 15.84 9.66 -13.72
N PHE A 183 17.10 9.22 -13.68
CA PHE A 183 17.91 9.00 -14.87
C PHE A 183 17.60 7.64 -15.50
N ALA A 184 17.55 6.60 -14.67
CA ALA A 184 17.17 5.26 -15.11
C ALA A 184 15.72 5.20 -15.59
N LEU A 185 14.82 5.99 -14.99
CA LEU A 185 13.39 6.00 -15.31
C LEU A 185 12.98 7.07 -16.33
N ALA A 186 13.92 7.87 -16.86
CA ALA A 186 13.61 8.95 -17.80
C ALA A 186 12.82 8.47 -19.03
N ALA A 187 13.19 7.30 -19.57
CA ALA A 187 12.51 6.69 -20.72
C ALA A 187 11.13 6.12 -20.37
N SER A 188 10.86 5.85 -19.09
CA SER A 188 9.62 5.23 -18.59
C SER A 188 8.60 6.26 -18.06
N GLY A 189 8.81 7.55 -18.33
CA GLY A 189 7.96 8.64 -17.84
C GLY A 189 8.37 9.22 -16.48
N GLY A 190 9.55 8.84 -15.98
CA GLY A 190 10.12 9.36 -14.75
C GLY A 190 9.78 8.53 -13.51
N ILE A 191 9.98 9.15 -12.34
CA ILE A 191 9.78 8.48 -11.04
C ILE A 191 8.31 8.13 -10.86
N LEU A 192 8.07 6.95 -10.30
CA LEU A 192 6.75 6.42 -10.00
C LEU A 192 5.96 7.37 -9.09
N ASN A 193 4.75 7.74 -9.50
CA ASN A 193 3.84 8.57 -8.70
C ASN A 193 3.01 7.70 -7.75
N GLY A 194 3.12 7.95 -6.44
CA GLY A 194 2.42 7.19 -5.40
C GLY A 194 0.89 7.21 -5.54
N GLU A 195 0.29 8.34 -5.94
CA GLU A 195 -1.16 8.44 -6.16
C GLU A 195 -1.61 7.59 -7.35
N THR A 196 -0.81 7.55 -8.41
CA THR A 196 -1.08 6.68 -9.57
C THR A 196 -1.00 5.20 -9.19
N VAL A 197 0.02 4.83 -8.41
CA VAL A 197 0.23 3.45 -7.95
C VAL A 197 -0.92 2.98 -7.07
N GLU A 198 -1.33 3.83 -6.13
CA GLU A 198 -2.47 3.63 -5.24
C GLU A 198 -3.77 3.42 -6.05
N SER A 199 -4.01 4.29 -7.03
CA SER A 199 -5.19 4.23 -7.90
C SER A 199 -5.24 2.92 -8.70
N ILE A 200 -4.11 2.52 -9.30
CA ILE A 200 -4.00 1.26 -10.06
C ILE A 200 -4.26 0.06 -9.14
N ALA A 201 -3.69 0.05 -7.92
CA ALA A 201 -3.88 -1.05 -6.99
C ALA A 201 -5.32 -1.17 -6.48
N LYS A 202 -5.97 -0.03 -6.19
CA LYS A 202 -7.41 0.01 -5.84
C LYS A 202 -8.27 -0.50 -6.98
N GLN A 203 -7.99 -0.06 -8.21
CA GLN A 203 -8.72 -0.49 -9.39
C GLN A 203 -8.57 -2.00 -9.63
N ALA A 204 -7.34 -2.53 -9.54
CA ALA A 204 -7.09 -3.96 -9.69
C ALA A 204 -7.85 -4.80 -8.65
N ALA A 205 -7.88 -4.36 -7.39
CA ALA A 205 -8.64 -5.02 -6.34
C ALA A 205 -10.15 -4.93 -6.58
N GLN A 206 -10.66 -3.78 -7.01
CA GLN A 206 -12.07 -3.58 -7.35
C GLN A 206 -12.50 -4.45 -8.53
N ASP A 207 -11.69 -4.50 -9.60
CA ASP A 207 -11.96 -5.32 -10.78
C ASP A 207 -12.01 -6.80 -10.41
N LYS A 208 -11.16 -7.25 -9.49
CA LYS A 208 -11.18 -8.63 -8.99
C LYS A 208 -12.48 -8.94 -8.25
N ILE A 209 -12.95 -8.05 -7.39
CA ILE A 209 -14.23 -8.22 -6.69
C ILE A 209 -15.40 -8.21 -7.67
N ASN A 210 -15.42 -7.27 -8.62
CA ASN A 210 -16.47 -7.18 -9.64
C ASN A 210 -16.56 -8.46 -10.50
N ALA A 211 -15.41 -9.03 -10.88
CA ALA A 211 -15.35 -10.30 -11.59
C ALA A 211 -15.96 -11.44 -10.76
N LEU A 212 -15.61 -11.53 -9.46
CA LEU A 212 -16.16 -12.54 -8.57
C LEU A 212 -17.67 -12.39 -8.34
N ILE A 213 -18.17 -11.16 -8.24
CA ILE A 213 -19.61 -10.89 -8.14
C ILE A 213 -20.31 -11.38 -9.41
N THR A 214 -19.77 -11.03 -10.57
CA THR A 214 -20.32 -11.45 -11.87
C THR A 214 -20.36 -12.98 -11.99
N GLU A 215 -19.28 -13.66 -11.62
CA GLU A 215 -19.20 -15.13 -11.60
C GLU A 215 -20.21 -15.74 -10.62
N TYR A 216 -20.34 -15.17 -9.42
CA TYR A 216 -21.27 -15.65 -8.40
C TYR A 216 -22.73 -15.50 -8.86
N GLN A 217 -23.13 -14.33 -9.34
CA GLN A 217 -24.48 -14.07 -9.85
C GLN A 217 -24.83 -15.03 -10.99
N LYS A 218 -23.91 -15.18 -11.95
CA LYS A 218 -24.06 -16.14 -13.06
C LYS A 218 -24.23 -17.58 -12.55
N SER A 219 -23.46 -18.00 -11.55
CA SER A 219 -23.55 -19.36 -10.98
C SER A 219 -24.87 -19.63 -10.25
N LYS A 220 -25.56 -18.57 -9.80
CA LYS A 220 -26.84 -18.65 -9.07
C LYS A 220 -28.05 -18.37 -9.97
N GLY A 221 -27.84 -18.13 -11.26
CA GLY A 221 -28.93 -17.74 -12.18
C GLY A 221 -29.55 -16.39 -11.83
N ILE A 222 -28.80 -15.52 -11.16
CA ILE A 222 -29.20 -14.15 -10.84
C ILE A 222 -28.86 -13.31 -12.06
N GLU A 223 -29.86 -12.71 -12.71
CA GLU A 223 -29.60 -11.76 -13.79
C GLU A 223 -28.81 -10.57 -13.23
N ALA A 224 -27.76 -10.15 -13.94
CA ALA A 224 -26.92 -9.05 -13.51
C ALA A 224 -27.78 -7.78 -13.38
N THR A 225 -28.11 -7.40 -12.15
CA THR A 225 -28.63 -6.06 -11.88
C THR A 225 -27.52 -5.08 -12.26
N ASN A 226 -27.82 -4.17 -13.17
CA ASN A 226 -26.90 -3.19 -13.70
C ASN A 226 -26.14 -2.46 -12.58
N ALA A 227 -24.91 -2.89 -12.30
CA ALA A 227 -23.98 -2.23 -11.38
C ALA A 227 -23.43 -0.89 -11.94
N LEU A 228 -24.09 -0.31 -12.93
CA LEU A 228 -23.70 0.92 -13.63
C LEU A 228 -24.18 2.20 -12.93
N ASP A 229 -25.00 2.11 -11.87
CA ASP A 229 -25.58 3.29 -11.20
C ASP A 229 -24.87 3.74 -9.91
N MET A 230 -23.76 3.11 -9.52
CA MET A 230 -22.98 3.51 -8.32
C MET A 230 -21.78 4.43 -8.64
N ARG A 231 -21.99 5.43 -9.48
CA ARG A 231 -21.09 6.60 -9.58
C ARG A 231 -21.89 7.87 -9.28
N ILE A 232 -22.00 8.20 -7.99
CA ILE A 232 -22.30 9.55 -7.49
C ILE A 232 -21.22 9.91 -6.47
#